data_AF-A0A934DN24-F1
#
_entry.id   AF-A0A934DN24-F1
#
_cell.length_a   1.000
_cell.length_b   1.000
_cell.length_c   1.000
_cell.angle_alpha   90.00
_cell.angle_beta   90.00
_cell.angle_gamma   90.00
#
_symmetry.space_group_name_H-M   'P 1'
#
loop_
_entity.id
_entity.type
_entity.pdbx_description
1 polymer ?
#
loop_
_entity_poly.entity_id
_entity_poly.type
_entity_poly.pdbx_seq_one_letter_code
_entity_poly.pdbx_strand_id
1 'polypeptide(L)' 'MDECIACGLCVELCPAVFAQGEDKPIIAKQDVGPAEEACAQEAIDSCPVSCIYWL' A
#
# COMPACT_ATOMS: atom_id res chain seq x y z
N MET A 1 -3.96 4.88 8.99
CA MET A 1 -4.88 4.43 7.93
C MET A 1 -6.29 5.04 8.03
N ASP A 2 -6.53 5.99 8.95
CA ASP A 2 -7.83 6.71 9.03
C ASP A 2 -8.06 7.68 7.88
N GLU A 3 -6.99 8.22 7.29
CA GLU A 3 -7.07 9.19 6.17
C GLU A 3 -7.22 8.53 4.79
N CYS A 4 -7.25 7.19 4.73
CA CYS A 4 -7.33 6.47 3.46
C CYS A 4 -8.65 6.76 2.74
N ILE A 5 -8.57 7.27 1.51
CA ILE A 5 -9.72 7.61 0.64
C ILE A 5 -10.08 6.51 -0.37
N ALA A 6 -9.60 5.27 -0.16
CA ALA A 6 -9.88 4.11 -1.01
C ALA A 6 -9.55 4.30 -2.51
N CYS A 7 -8.47 5.02 -2.85
CA CYS A 7 -8.10 5.28 -4.25
C CYS A 7 -7.58 4.07 -5.05
N GLY A 8 -7.17 2.98 -4.38
CA GLY A 8 -6.72 1.74 -5.03
C GLY A 8 -5.28 1.70 -5.54
N LEU A 9 -4.58 2.84 -5.65
CA LEU A 9 -3.24 2.93 -6.24
C LEU A 9 -2.20 1.98 -5.62
N CYS A 10 -2.21 1.80 -4.30
CA CYS A 10 -1.25 0.92 -3.64
C CYS A 10 -1.40 -0.55 -4.07
N VAL A 11 -2.63 -1.00 -4.36
CA VAL A 11 -2.92 -2.36 -4.86
C VAL A 11 -2.46 -2.50 -6.31
N GLU A 12 -2.60 -1.46 -7.14
CA GLU A 12 -2.13 -1.47 -8.52
C GLU A 12 -0.59 -1.48 -8.59
N LEU A 13 0.07 -0.68 -7.75
CA LEU A 13 1.53 -0.55 -7.75
C LEU A 13 2.24 -1.75 -7.14
N CYS A 14 1.70 -2.31 -6.05
CA CYS A 14 2.36 -3.40 -5.34
C CYS A 14 1.34 -4.42 -4.80
N PRO A 15 0.70 -5.22 -5.68
CA PRO A 15 -0.30 -6.22 -5.28
C PRO A 15 0.28 -7.36 -4.42
N ALA A 16 1.60 -7.48 -4.34
CA ALA A 16 2.28 -8.42 -3.44
C ALA A 16 2.22 -7.98 -1.96
N VAL A 17 2.03 -6.70 -1.70
CA VAL A 17 2.05 -6.09 -0.35
C VAL A 17 0.69 -5.55 0.05
N PHE A 18 -0.06 -5.01 -0.91
CA PHE A 18 -1.40 -4.44 -0.68
C PHE A 18 -2.47 -5.27 -1.39
N ALA A 19 -3.64 -5.37 -0.77
CA ALA A 19 -4.79 -6.03 -1.37
C ALA A 19 -6.05 -5.19 -1.20
N GLN A 20 -7.03 -5.44 -2.08
CA GLN A 20 -8.35 -4.84 -1.95
C GLN A 20 -9.08 -5.47 -0.76
N GLY A 21 -9.43 -4.65 0.23
CA GLY A 21 -10.33 -5.02 1.33
C GLY A 21 -11.80 -4.74 1.00
N GLU A 22 -12.70 -4.89 1.98
CA GLU A 22 -14.14 -4.64 1.79
C GLU A 22 -14.45 -3.14 1.53
N ASP A 23 -13.88 -2.24 2.33
CA ASP A 23 -14.12 -0.79 2.20
C ASP A 23 -12.94 -0.01 1.60
N LYS A 24 -11.71 -0.45 1.88
CA LYS A 24 -10.48 0.21 1.47
C LYS A 24 -9.34 -0.80 1.28
N PRO A 25 -8.29 -0.44 0.53
CA PRO A 25 -7.07 -1.25 0.48
C PRO A 25 -6.51 -1.54 1.87
N ILE A 26 -5.96 -2.74 2.03
CA ILE A 26 -5.32 -3.22 3.26
C ILE A 26 -3.88 -3.65 2.97
N ILE A 27 -3.07 -3.73 4.04
CA ILE A 27 -1.74 -4.33 3.97
C ILE A 27 -1.91 -5.85 4.07
N ALA A 28 -1.66 -6.57 2.98
CA ALA A 28 -1.77 -8.02 2.89
C ALA A 28 -0.51 -8.74 3.37
N LYS A 29 0.66 -8.08 3.26
CA LYS A 29 1.96 -8.61 3.67
C LYS A 29 2.75 -7.53 4.41
N GLN A 30 3.04 -7.75 5.69
CA GLN A 30 3.87 -6.83 6.49
C GLN A 30 5.36 -7.13 6.40
N ASP A 31 5.73 -8.39 6.19
CA ASP A 31 7.11 -8.82 5.99
C ASP A 31 7.54 -8.51 4.55
N VAL A 32 7.78 -7.23 4.25
CA VAL A 32 8.19 -6.78 2.91
C VAL A 32 9.66 -7.13 2.73
N GLY A 33 9.94 -8.03 1.78
CA GLY A 33 11.30 -8.43 1.45
C GLY A 33 11.93 -7.52 0.39
N PRO A 34 13.22 -7.75 0.06
CA PRO A 34 13.92 -6.98 -0.96
C PRO A 34 13.27 -7.00 -2.35
N ALA A 35 12.47 -8.03 -2.64
CA ALA A 35 11.77 -8.17 -3.90
C ALA A 35 10.56 -7.23 -4.01
N GLU A 36 9.94 -6.87 -2.88
CA GLU A 36 8.75 -6.04 -2.83
C GLU A 36 9.02 -4.61 -2.34
N GLU A 37 10.18 -4.36 -1.72
CA GLU A 37 10.56 -3.06 -1.15
C GLU A 37 10.41 -1.92 -2.16
N ALA A 38 10.86 -2.13 -3.41
CA ALA A 38 10.77 -1.10 -4.45
C ALA A 38 9.32 -0.74 -4.79
N CYS A 39 8.44 -1.73 -5.02
CA CYS A 39 7.03 -1.44 -5.33
C CYS A 39 6.27 -0.91 -4.12
N ALA A 40 6.62 -1.37 -2.92
CA ALA A 40 6.01 -0.88 -1.69
C ALA A 40 6.38 0.57 -1.41
N GLN A 41 7.64 0.95 -1.65
CA GLN A 41 8.09 2.35 -1.58
C GLN A 41 7.36 3.22 -2.60
N GLU A 42 7.24 2.77 -3.85
CA GLU A 42 6.49 3.49 -4.89
C GLU A 42 5.01 3.69 -4.52
N ALA A 43 4.37 2.67 -3.92
CA ALA A 43 3.01 2.76 -3.42
C ALA A 43 2.86 3.73 -2.24
N ILE A 44 3.85 3.80 -1.36
CA ILE A 44 3.91 4.77 -0.25
C ILE A 44 4.01 6.19 -0.80
N ASP A 45 4.94 6.43 -1.73
CA ASP A 45 5.20 7.75 -2.32
C ASP A 45 4.04 8.23 -3.20
N SER A 46 3.34 7.31 -3.87
CA SER A 46 2.21 7.62 -4.74
C SER A 46 0.89 7.80 -4.00
N CYS A 47 0.84 7.55 -2.69
CA CYS A 47 -0.39 7.69 -1.92
C CYS A 47 -0.83 9.17 -1.88
N PRO A 48 -2.01 9.52 -2.45
CA PRO A 48 -2.43 10.92 -2.60
C PRO A 48 -2.72 11.64 -1.28
N VAL A 49 -2.91 10.87 -0.21
CA VAL A 49 -3.16 11.33 1.16
C VAL A 49 -2.04 10.90 2.11
N SER A 50 -0.95 10.34 1.59
CA SER A 50 0.26 9.97 2.33
C SER A 50 0.00 9.18 3.63
N CYS A 51 -0.99 8.28 3.62
CA CYS A 51 -1.45 7.58 4.82
C CYS A 51 -0.81 6.19 5.05
N ILE A 52 0.20 5.85 4.26
CA ILE A 52 0.97 4.59 4.29
C ILE A 52 2.41 4.97 4.64
N TYR A 53 3.04 4.28 5.59
CA TYR A 53 4.41 4.55 6.04
C TYR A 53 5.07 3.27 6.57
N TRP A 54 6.39 3.23 6.51
CA TRP A 54 7.21 2.19 7.15
C TRP A 54 7.12 2.31 8.69
N LEU A 55 7.09 1.17 9.39
CA LEU A 55 7.09 1.08 10.85
C LEU A 55 8.47 0.66 11.37
#